data_AF-A0A9D5ZRJ7-F1
#
_entry.id   AF-A0A9D5ZRJ7-F1
#
_cell.length_a   1.000
_cell.length_b   1.000
_cell.length_c   1.000
_cell.angle_alpha   90.00
_cell.angle_beta   90.00
_cell.angle_gamma   90.00
#
_symmetry.space_group_name_H-M   'P 1'
#
loop_
_entity.id
_entity.type
_entity.pdbx_description
1 polymer ?
#
loop_
_entity_poly.entity_id
_entity_poly.type
_entity_poly.pdbx_seq_one_letter_code
_entity_poly.pdbx_strand_id
1 'polypeptide(L)'
;AFLNKIGIQTPKLFQTSSAIEYPFIRKPKKGTGSQGIKIFQKKSSQEKIEILPDSIFQSFIKGIEYTVDVFTTFSGEFIGAVPRRRLATKNGLSVKTVTVEHSTLIKYAEIIVTSLPIIGPANIQFIEDERGICYCTDINPRFGGAYIASVQAGLNAPIFLLNQLTGDPIDYHGYEKGLMMLRYWEEIFEHGNLA
;
A
#
# COMPACT_ATOMS: atom_id res chain seq x y z
N ALA A 1 9.99 1.96 -15.97
CA ALA A 1 9.64 0.98 -14.91
C ALA A 1 8.48 0.10 -15.41
N PHE A 2 8.36 -1.14 -14.94
CA PHE A 2 7.30 -2.09 -15.34
C PHE A 2 5.89 -1.48 -15.26
N LEU A 3 5.57 -0.81 -14.15
CA LEU A 3 4.25 -0.20 -13.91
C LEU A 3 3.85 0.82 -14.99
N ASN A 4 4.78 1.66 -15.46
CA ASN A 4 4.49 2.60 -16.54
C ASN A 4 4.11 1.89 -17.86
N LYS A 5 4.66 0.70 -18.13
CA LYS A 5 4.33 -0.07 -19.35
C LYS A 5 2.90 -0.59 -19.34
N ILE A 6 2.32 -0.81 -18.16
CA ILE A 6 0.93 -1.22 -17.96
C ILE A 6 0.01 -0.04 -17.63
N GLY A 7 0.46 1.20 -17.90
CA GLY A 7 -0.34 2.42 -17.74
C GLY A 7 -0.47 2.94 -16.30
N ILE A 8 0.31 2.41 -15.35
CA ILE A 8 0.28 2.83 -13.95
C ILE A 8 1.43 3.81 -13.68
N GLN A 9 1.09 5.03 -13.26
CA GLN A 9 2.07 6.06 -12.91
C GLN A 9 2.82 5.69 -11.63
N THR A 10 4.10 6.00 -11.58
CA THR A 10 4.94 5.91 -10.38
C THR A 10 5.67 7.22 -10.15
N PRO A 11 6.08 7.54 -8.90
CA PRO A 11 6.99 8.66 -8.66
C PRO A 11 8.25 8.57 -9.54
N LYS A 12 8.74 9.70 -10.03
CA LYS A 12 9.92 9.76 -10.91
C LYS A 12 11.13 9.23 -10.14
N LEU A 13 11.76 8.17 -10.65
CA LEU A 13 12.96 7.60 -10.06
C LEU A 13 14.20 8.36 -10.52
N PHE A 14 15.10 8.67 -9.59
CA PHE A 14 16.39 9.28 -9.88
C PHE A 14 17.48 8.21 -9.87
N GLN A 15 18.19 8.07 -11.00
CA GLN A 15 19.27 7.09 -11.16
C GLN A 15 20.66 7.68 -10.90
N THR A 16 20.80 9.00 -10.99
CA THR A 16 22.05 9.73 -10.75
C THR A 16 21.79 10.90 -9.82
N SER A 17 22.81 11.30 -9.05
CA SER A 17 22.72 12.45 -8.14
C SER A 17 22.49 13.77 -8.89
N SER A 18 23.02 13.90 -10.10
CA SER A 18 22.83 15.08 -10.96
C SER A 18 21.40 15.27 -11.47
N ALA A 19 20.60 14.20 -11.53
CA ALA A 19 19.23 14.24 -12.00
C ALA A 19 18.20 14.51 -10.88
N ILE A 20 18.64 14.58 -9.61
CA ILE A 20 17.76 14.74 -8.46
C ILE A 20 17.11 16.13 -8.47
N GLU A 21 15.79 16.15 -8.39
CA GLU A 21 14.96 17.35 -8.23
C GLU A 21 14.32 17.33 -6.84
N TYR A 22 14.31 18.47 -6.15
CA TYR A 22 13.70 18.61 -4.83
C TYR A 22 12.22 19.04 -4.94
N PRO A 23 11.34 18.62 -4.00
CA PRO A 23 11.62 17.67 -2.93
C PRO A 23 11.70 16.21 -3.44
N PHE A 24 12.51 15.40 -2.78
CA PHE A 24 12.63 13.97 -3.10
C PHE A 24 12.65 13.09 -1.85
N ILE A 25 12.38 11.80 -2.05
CA ILE A 25 12.40 10.76 -1.02
C ILE A 25 13.55 9.79 -1.30
N ARG A 26 14.28 9.41 -0.25
CA ARG A 26 15.13 8.23 -0.23
C ARG A 26 14.47 7.16 0.63
N LYS A 27 14.24 5.97 0.08
CA LYS A 27 13.74 4.80 0.83
C LYS A 27 14.60 3.55 0.56
N PRO A 28 14.72 2.60 1.49
CA PRO A 28 15.36 1.31 1.21
C PRO A 28 14.65 0.56 0.08
N LYS A 29 15.38 -0.21 -0.73
CA LYS A 29 14.78 -1.12 -1.74
C LYS A 29 13.93 -2.22 -1.11
N LYS A 30 14.32 -2.68 0.07
CA LYS A 30 13.60 -3.65 0.90
C LYS A 30 13.26 -2.98 2.22
N GLY A 31 11.99 -2.96 2.60
CA GLY A 31 11.59 -2.29 3.84
C GLY A 31 10.16 -2.61 4.26
N THR A 32 9.85 -2.26 5.50
CA THR A 32 8.52 -2.37 6.11
C THR A 32 8.28 -1.15 7.01
N GLY A 33 7.02 -0.79 7.26
CA GLY A 33 6.65 0.22 8.25
C GLY A 33 7.29 1.61 8.06
N SER A 34 7.56 2.00 6.81
CA SER A 34 8.23 3.28 6.48
C SER A 34 9.62 3.47 7.10
N GLN A 35 10.27 2.39 7.56
CA GLN A 35 11.59 2.45 8.17
C GLN A 35 12.65 2.87 7.15
N GLY A 36 13.51 3.81 7.57
CA GLY A 36 14.60 4.32 6.74
C GLY A 36 14.19 5.31 5.64
N ILE A 37 12.92 5.71 5.57
CA ILE A 37 12.46 6.76 4.65
C ILE A 37 12.98 8.12 5.12
N LYS A 38 13.62 8.87 4.22
CA LYS A 38 14.04 10.26 4.45
C LYS A 38 13.48 11.15 3.34
N ILE A 39 12.97 12.33 3.72
CA ILE A 39 12.46 13.34 2.80
C ILE A 39 13.43 14.51 2.78
N PHE A 40 13.85 14.91 1.59
CA PHE A 40 14.77 16.01 1.35
C PHE A 40 13.99 17.15 0.70
N GLN A 41 13.82 18.25 1.43
CA GLN A 41 12.92 19.35 1.05
C GLN A 41 13.55 20.35 0.09
N LYS A 42 14.80 20.74 0.33
CA LYS A 42 15.55 21.72 -0.44
C LYS A 42 17.02 21.35 -0.45
N LYS A 43 17.74 21.81 -1.47
CA LYS A 43 19.19 21.64 -1.56
C LYS A 43 19.86 22.40 -0.41
N SER A 44 20.57 21.70 0.46
CA SER A 44 21.45 22.32 1.45
C SER A 44 22.87 22.43 0.89
N SER A 45 23.63 23.46 1.30
CA SER A 45 25.01 23.68 0.85
C SER A 45 26.01 22.63 1.40
N GLN A 46 25.59 21.83 2.38
CA GLN A 46 26.45 20.88 3.09
C GLN A 46 26.16 19.41 2.75
N GLU A 47 25.03 19.08 2.11
CA GLU A 47 24.70 17.69 1.74
C GLU A 47 25.22 17.32 0.35
N LYS A 48 26.26 16.47 0.31
CA LYS A 48 26.55 15.64 -0.85
C LYS A 48 25.59 14.45 -0.86
N ILE A 49 24.71 14.40 -1.84
CA ILE A 49 23.74 13.31 -2.00
C ILE A 49 24.27 12.34 -3.06
N GLU A 50 24.55 11.13 -2.62
CA GLU A 50 24.99 10.03 -3.48
C GLU A 50 23.89 8.98 -3.58
N ILE A 51 23.71 8.43 -4.79
CA ILE A 51 22.78 7.32 -5.02
C ILE A 51 23.38 6.08 -4.37
N LEU A 52 22.72 5.58 -3.34
CA LEU A 52 23.12 4.36 -2.65
C LEU A 52 22.52 3.13 -3.35
N PRO A 53 23.31 2.06 -3.61
CA PRO A 53 22.84 0.87 -4.32
C PRO A 53 21.58 0.21 -3.72
N ASP A 54 21.41 0.24 -2.40
CA ASP A 54 20.28 -0.39 -1.70
C ASP A 54 19.13 0.57 -1.38
N SER A 55 19.12 1.74 -2.03
CA SER A 55 18.08 2.76 -1.88
C SER A 55 17.39 3.07 -3.19
N ILE A 56 16.15 3.52 -3.07
CA ILE A 56 15.34 4.12 -4.12
C ILE A 56 15.30 5.61 -3.84
N PHE A 57 15.68 6.39 -4.86
CA PHE A 57 15.54 7.84 -4.88
C PHE A 57 14.40 8.18 -5.83
N GLN A 58 13.40 8.91 -5.33
CA GLN A 58 12.23 9.24 -6.12
C GLN A 58 11.69 10.62 -5.81
N SER A 59 10.97 11.24 -6.75
CA SER A 59 10.25 12.49 -6.51
C SER A 59 9.31 12.37 -5.32
N PHE A 60 9.26 13.39 -4.47
CA PHE A 60 8.26 13.47 -3.41
C PHE A 60 6.92 13.88 -4.03
N ILE A 61 5.87 13.08 -3.77
CA ILE A 61 4.51 13.40 -4.20
C ILE A 61 3.74 13.88 -2.97
N LYS A 62 3.24 15.10 -3.02
CA LYS A 62 2.31 15.64 -2.01
C LYS A 62 0.89 15.29 -2.44
N GLY A 63 0.11 14.68 -1.56
CA GLY A 63 -1.22 14.22 -1.94
C GLY A 63 -1.95 13.43 -0.86
N ILE A 64 -3.08 12.85 -1.24
CA ILE A 64 -3.87 11.96 -0.39
C ILE A 64 -3.30 10.55 -0.52
N GLU A 65 -2.95 9.92 0.62
CA GLU A 65 -2.51 8.54 0.62
C GLU A 65 -3.68 7.55 0.64
N TYR A 66 -3.61 6.56 -0.24
CA TYR A 66 -4.55 5.44 -0.30
C TYR A 66 -3.83 4.09 -0.16
N THR A 67 -4.57 3.11 0.31
CA THR A 67 -4.20 1.70 0.21
C THR A 67 -5.38 0.95 -0.38
N VAL A 68 -5.15 0.21 -1.45
CA VAL A 68 -6.14 -0.69 -2.06
C VAL A 68 -5.78 -2.10 -1.63
N ASP A 69 -6.60 -2.66 -0.77
CA ASP A 69 -6.50 -4.06 -0.39
C ASP A 69 -7.22 -4.90 -1.43
N VAL A 70 -6.61 -6.00 -1.88
CA VAL A 70 -7.15 -6.87 -2.92
C VAL A 70 -7.08 -8.33 -2.51
N PHE A 71 -7.86 -9.15 -3.19
CA PHE A 71 -7.77 -10.60 -3.12
C PHE A 71 -7.81 -11.20 -4.53
N THR A 72 -6.86 -12.09 -4.80
CA THR A 72 -6.85 -12.95 -5.99
C THR A 72 -6.82 -14.40 -5.57
N THR A 73 -7.42 -15.27 -6.39
CA THR A 73 -7.47 -16.70 -6.11
C THR A 73 -6.13 -17.39 -6.39
N PHE A 74 -5.99 -18.66 -5.98
CA PHE A 74 -4.88 -19.54 -6.36
C PHE A 74 -4.74 -19.76 -7.87
N SER A 75 -5.82 -19.57 -8.65
CA SER A 75 -5.77 -19.59 -10.12
C SER A 75 -5.39 -18.23 -10.73
N GLY A 76 -5.20 -17.20 -9.90
CA GLY A 76 -4.88 -15.84 -10.35
C GLY A 76 -6.10 -15.01 -10.76
N GLU A 77 -7.32 -15.48 -10.50
CA GLU A 77 -8.55 -14.73 -10.73
C GLU A 77 -8.68 -13.58 -9.73
N PHE A 78 -9.02 -12.38 -10.20
CA PHE A 78 -9.28 -11.23 -9.36
C PHE A 78 -10.70 -11.29 -8.78
N ILE A 79 -10.81 -11.34 -7.44
CA ILE A 79 -12.11 -11.39 -6.75
C ILE A 79 -12.61 -9.99 -6.42
N GLY A 80 -11.74 -9.13 -5.90
CA GLY A 80 -12.17 -7.82 -5.43
C GLY A 80 -11.08 -6.95 -4.85
N ALA A 81 -11.45 -5.67 -4.68
CA ALA A 81 -10.59 -4.63 -4.14
C ALA A 81 -11.39 -3.69 -3.22
N VAL A 82 -10.74 -3.21 -2.16
CA VAL A 82 -11.26 -2.20 -1.24
C VAL A 82 -10.26 -1.04 -1.15
N PRO A 83 -10.55 0.10 -1.79
CA PRO A 83 -9.78 1.33 -1.61
C PRO A 83 -10.05 1.92 -0.23
N ARG A 84 -8.96 2.32 0.45
CA ARG A 84 -9.02 2.99 1.74
C ARG A 84 -8.17 4.24 1.74
N ARG A 85 -8.73 5.36 2.22
CA ARG A 85 -7.96 6.56 2.51
C ARG A 85 -7.25 6.41 3.85
N ARG A 86 -5.95 6.71 3.91
CA ARG A 86 -5.15 6.70 5.15
C ARG A 86 -5.31 8.06 5.82
N LEU A 87 -6.07 8.12 6.91
CA LEU A 87 -6.37 9.37 7.61
C LEU A 87 -5.32 9.70 8.68
N ALA A 88 -4.77 8.67 9.33
CA ALA A 88 -3.64 8.83 10.24
C ALA A 88 -2.77 7.57 10.22
N THR A 89 -1.45 7.78 10.29
CA THR A 89 -0.46 6.72 10.32
C THR A 89 0.46 6.88 11.54
N LYS A 90 0.91 5.77 12.11
CA LYS A 90 1.89 5.72 13.19
C LYS A 90 2.91 4.64 12.82
N ASN A 91 4.19 5.01 12.66
CA ASN A 91 5.26 4.09 12.23
C ASN A 91 4.91 3.31 10.95
N GLY A 92 4.35 4.00 9.95
CA GLY A 92 3.93 3.41 8.66
C GLY A 92 2.63 2.58 8.70
N LEU A 93 2.13 2.24 9.89
CA LEU A 93 0.84 1.57 10.07
C LEU A 93 -0.30 2.57 10.03
N SER A 94 -1.36 2.28 9.27
CA SER A 94 -2.59 3.08 9.28
C SER A 94 -3.36 2.81 10.57
N VAL A 95 -3.52 3.84 11.41
CA VAL A 95 -4.22 3.76 12.71
C VAL A 95 -5.63 4.33 12.62
N LYS A 96 -5.89 5.18 11.61
CA LYS A 96 -7.23 5.65 11.22
C LYS A 96 -7.35 5.56 9.70
N THR A 97 -8.39 4.89 9.22
CA THR A 97 -8.63 4.74 7.77
C THR A 97 -10.12 4.67 7.50
N VAL A 98 -10.53 5.04 6.30
CA VAL A 98 -11.92 4.97 5.85
C VAL A 98 -11.98 4.32 4.47
N THR A 99 -12.91 3.38 4.27
CA THR A 99 -13.17 2.82 2.93
C THR A 99 -13.80 3.90 2.04
N VAL A 100 -13.41 3.93 0.77
CA VAL A 100 -13.87 4.95 -0.17
C VAL A 100 -14.28 4.32 -1.48
N GLU A 101 -15.18 4.98 -2.20
CA GLU A 101 -15.45 4.66 -3.60
C GLU A 101 -14.41 5.35 -4.48
N HIS A 102 -13.57 4.56 -5.14
CA HIS A 102 -12.52 5.07 -6.03
C HIS A 102 -12.25 4.10 -7.18
N SER A 103 -13.08 4.16 -8.22
CA SER A 103 -13.06 3.23 -9.36
C SER A 103 -11.70 3.17 -10.08
N THR A 104 -11.02 4.31 -10.26
CA THR A 104 -9.67 4.35 -10.85
C THR A 104 -8.68 3.50 -10.09
N LEU A 105 -8.66 3.58 -8.76
CA LEU A 105 -7.74 2.82 -7.92
C LEU A 105 -8.06 1.32 -7.93
N ILE A 106 -9.34 0.94 -7.99
CA ILE A 106 -9.79 -0.46 -8.16
C ILE A 106 -9.25 -1.01 -9.48
N LYS A 107 -9.48 -0.29 -10.58
CA LYS A 107 -8.99 -0.69 -11.91
C LYS A 107 -7.47 -0.81 -11.95
N TYR A 108 -6.77 0.13 -11.34
CA TYR A 108 -5.30 0.07 -11.24
C TYR A 108 -4.84 -1.14 -10.44
N ALA A 109 -5.49 -1.45 -9.32
CA ALA A 109 -5.16 -2.59 -8.50
C ALA A 109 -5.37 -3.92 -9.25
N GLU A 110 -6.49 -4.07 -9.96
CA GLU A 110 -6.78 -5.22 -10.83
C GLU A 110 -5.71 -5.40 -11.91
N ILE A 111 -5.39 -4.34 -12.66
CA ILE A 111 -4.33 -4.36 -13.69
C ILE A 111 -2.98 -4.79 -13.10
N ILE A 112 -2.63 -4.27 -11.92
CA ILE A 112 -1.35 -4.59 -11.25
C ILE A 112 -1.30 -6.06 -10.86
N VAL A 113 -2.32 -6.58 -10.15
CA VAL A 113 -2.26 -7.95 -9.62
C VAL A 113 -2.34 -9.01 -10.70
N THR A 114 -3.08 -8.74 -11.78
CA THR A 114 -3.17 -9.64 -12.95
C THR A 114 -1.88 -9.59 -13.78
N SER A 115 -1.21 -8.44 -13.89
CA SER A 115 0.04 -8.30 -14.64
C SER A 115 1.27 -8.83 -13.88
N LEU A 116 1.23 -8.88 -12.54
CA LEU A 116 2.29 -9.41 -11.66
C LEU A 116 2.00 -10.82 -11.12
N PRO A 117 1.10 -11.56 -11.78
CA PRO A 117 0.29 -12.66 -11.24
C PRO A 117 0.38 -12.85 -9.70
N ILE A 118 -0.09 -11.86 -8.95
CA ILE A 118 -0.11 -11.93 -7.48
C ILE A 118 -1.24 -12.88 -7.08
N ILE A 119 -0.94 -13.81 -6.17
CA ILE A 119 -1.89 -14.79 -5.63
C ILE A 119 -2.19 -14.46 -4.17
N GLY A 120 -3.47 -14.50 -3.79
CA GLY A 120 -3.94 -14.27 -2.43
C GLY A 120 -4.09 -12.79 -2.07
N PRO A 121 -4.06 -12.46 -0.77
CA PRO A 121 -4.27 -11.10 -0.30
C PRO A 121 -3.06 -10.22 -0.58
N ALA A 122 -3.30 -9.02 -1.10
CA ALA A 122 -2.27 -8.01 -1.30
C ALA A 122 -2.77 -6.62 -0.92
N ASN A 123 -1.85 -5.68 -0.73
CA ASN A 123 -2.17 -4.28 -0.57
C ASN A 123 -1.26 -3.40 -1.43
N ILE A 124 -1.87 -2.48 -2.17
CA ILE A 124 -1.20 -1.58 -3.11
C ILE A 124 -1.38 -0.15 -2.62
N GLN A 125 -0.30 0.59 -2.52
CA GLN A 125 -0.31 1.95 -1.99
C GLN A 125 -0.20 2.97 -3.11
N PHE A 126 -1.02 4.01 -3.00
CA PHE A 126 -1.07 5.11 -3.95
C PHE A 126 -1.02 6.45 -3.23
N ILE A 127 -0.51 7.46 -3.93
CA ILE A 127 -0.67 8.87 -3.56
C ILE A 127 -1.37 9.57 -4.72
N GLU A 128 -2.51 10.22 -4.44
CA GLU A 128 -3.23 11.06 -5.40
C GLU A 128 -2.81 12.52 -5.20
N ASP A 129 -2.24 13.14 -6.24
CA ASP A 129 -1.84 14.54 -6.19
C ASP A 129 -3.03 15.51 -6.35
N GLU A 130 -2.77 16.81 -6.25
CA GLU A 130 -3.80 17.86 -6.39
C GLU A 130 -4.47 17.93 -7.77
N ARG A 131 -3.90 17.26 -8.78
CA ARG A 131 -4.46 17.16 -10.14
C ARG A 131 -5.28 15.88 -10.33
N GLY A 132 -5.43 15.06 -9.29
CA GLY A 132 -6.11 13.77 -9.33
C GLY A 132 -5.28 12.63 -9.92
N ILE A 133 -3.95 12.82 -10.10
CA ILE A 133 -3.09 11.77 -10.63
C ILE A 133 -2.69 10.82 -9.50
N CYS A 134 -3.03 9.54 -9.66
CA CYS A 134 -2.69 8.48 -8.71
C CYS A 134 -1.35 7.83 -9.04
N TYR A 135 -0.37 8.00 -8.16
CA TYR A 135 0.97 7.41 -8.26
C TYR A 135 1.07 6.16 -7.39
N CYS A 136 1.35 4.99 -7.97
CA CYS A 136 1.64 3.77 -7.23
C CYS A 136 3.01 3.89 -6.55
N THR A 137 3.05 3.75 -5.22
CA THR A 137 4.30 3.88 -4.44
C THR A 137 4.87 2.53 -4.02
N ASP A 138 4.02 1.58 -3.65
CA ASP A 138 4.41 0.29 -3.07
C ASP A 138 3.36 -0.79 -3.38
N ILE A 139 3.82 -2.01 -3.66
CA ILE A 139 2.98 -3.21 -3.85
C ILE A 139 3.46 -4.25 -2.84
N ASN A 140 2.55 -4.73 -1.99
CA ASN A 140 2.86 -5.69 -0.95
C ASN A 140 2.00 -6.95 -1.17
N PRO A 141 2.56 -8.05 -1.69
CA PRO A 141 1.84 -9.31 -1.90
C PRO A 141 1.64 -10.07 -0.59
N ARG A 142 0.94 -9.43 0.36
CA ARG A 142 0.60 -9.93 1.68
C ARG A 142 -0.52 -9.10 2.30
N PHE A 143 -1.06 -9.57 3.43
CA PHE A 143 -1.89 -8.77 4.31
C PHE A 143 -1.19 -7.48 4.74
N GLY A 144 -1.93 -6.36 4.63
CA GLY A 144 -1.55 -5.07 5.19
C GLY A 144 -1.95 -4.95 6.65
N GLY A 145 -1.27 -4.11 7.42
CA GLY A 145 -1.58 -3.98 8.85
C GLY A 145 -2.99 -3.45 9.17
N ALA A 146 -3.61 -2.75 8.21
CA ALA A 146 -4.99 -2.26 8.31
C ALA A 146 -5.97 -3.01 7.37
N TYR A 147 -5.57 -4.18 6.84
CA TYR A 147 -6.41 -5.00 5.96
C TYR A 147 -7.69 -5.46 6.66
N ILE A 148 -7.68 -5.56 8.00
CA ILE A 148 -8.87 -5.89 8.79
C ILE A 148 -10.05 -4.92 8.54
N ALA A 149 -9.79 -3.65 8.18
CA ALA A 149 -10.84 -2.72 7.78
C ALA A 149 -11.55 -3.18 6.49
N SER A 150 -10.80 -3.76 5.56
CA SER A 150 -11.33 -4.29 4.30
C SER A 150 -12.07 -5.62 4.51
N VAL A 151 -11.62 -6.44 5.46
CA VAL A 151 -12.36 -7.62 5.92
C VAL A 151 -13.72 -7.21 6.49
N GLN A 152 -13.72 -6.24 7.41
CA GLN A 152 -14.94 -5.73 8.02
C GLN A 152 -15.88 -5.10 6.99
N ALA A 153 -15.33 -4.46 5.95
CA ALA A 153 -16.12 -3.88 4.87
C ALA A 153 -16.69 -4.90 3.87
N GLY A 154 -16.24 -6.17 3.88
CA GLY A 154 -16.79 -7.24 3.03
C GLY A 154 -15.76 -8.04 2.23
N LEU A 155 -14.52 -7.57 2.07
CA LEU A 155 -13.45 -8.30 1.40
C LEU A 155 -12.75 -9.25 2.39
N ASN A 156 -13.45 -10.31 2.79
CA ASN A 156 -12.99 -11.26 3.80
C ASN A 156 -11.98 -12.28 3.24
N ALA A 157 -10.79 -11.81 2.87
CA ALA A 157 -9.75 -12.68 2.32
C ALA A 157 -9.39 -13.91 3.19
N PRO A 158 -9.39 -13.86 4.55
CA PRO A 158 -9.20 -15.07 5.35
C PRO A 158 -10.24 -16.16 5.07
N ILE A 159 -11.53 -15.83 4.97
CA ILE A 159 -12.54 -16.84 4.62
C ILE A 159 -12.41 -17.28 3.17
N PHE A 160 -12.05 -16.38 2.25
CA PHE A 160 -11.84 -16.75 0.85
C PHE A 160 -10.67 -17.72 0.68
N LEU A 161 -9.57 -17.53 1.41
CA LEU A 161 -8.46 -18.49 1.44
C LEU A 161 -8.89 -19.85 1.97
N LEU A 162 -9.68 -19.89 3.05
CA LEU A 162 -10.19 -21.15 3.58
C LEU A 162 -11.07 -21.85 2.55
N ASN A 163 -12.00 -21.11 1.92
CA ASN A 163 -12.89 -21.63 0.89
C ASN A 163 -12.10 -22.21 -0.29
N GLN A 164 -11.01 -21.57 -0.71
CA GLN A 164 -10.13 -22.12 -1.75
C GLN A 164 -9.46 -23.44 -1.36
N LEU A 165 -9.13 -23.62 -0.07
CA LEU A 165 -8.51 -24.85 0.44
C LEU A 165 -9.53 -25.97 0.60
N THR A 166 -10.79 -25.64 0.90
CA THR A 166 -11.88 -26.61 1.11
C THR A 166 -12.69 -26.90 -0.16
N GLY A 167 -12.54 -26.07 -1.21
CA GLY A 167 -13.35 -26.14 -2.44
C GLY A 167 -14.71 -25.44 -2.33
N ASP A 168 -14.94 -24.66 -1.27
CA ASP A 168 -16.15 -23.87 -1.11
C ASP A 168 -16.15 -22.65 -2.05
N PRO A 169 -17.33 -22.14 -2.46
CA PRO A 169 -17.42 -20.96 -3.28
C PRO A 169 -16.94 -19.70 -2.54
N ILE A 170 -16.33 -18.77 -3.28
CA ILE A 170 -16.08 -17.41 -2.79
C ILE A 170 -17.31 -16.57 -3.10
N ASP A 171 -17.98 -16.07 -2.06
CA ASP A 171 -19.16 -15.22 -2.19
C ASP A 171 -18.81 -13.78 -1.83
N TYR A 172 -18.54 -12.95 -2.84
CA TYR A 172 -18.15 -11.54 -2.68
C TYR A 172 -19.12 -10.61 -3.40
N HIS A 173 -19.80 -9.76 -2.63
CA HIS A 173 -20.85 -8.84 -3.12
C HIS A 173 -20.44 -7.36 -3.10
N GLY A 174 -19.13 -7.10 -3.13
CA GLY A 174 -18.58 -5.75 -2.96
C GLY A 174 -18.31 -5.41 -1.49
N TYR A 175 -18.18 -4.11 -1.20
CA TYR A 175 -17.75 -3.63 0.10
C TYR A 175 -18.56 -2.42 0.57
N GLU A 176 -18.64 -2.25 1.89
CA GLU A 176 -19.23 -1.08 2.54
C GLU A 176 -18.33 0.16 2.35
N LYS A 177 -18.91 1.23 1.81
CA LYS A 177 -18.27 2.53 1.59
C LYS A 177 -18.42 3.41 2.83
N GLY A 178 -17.39 4.14 3.21
CA GLY A 178 -17.42 5.05 4.37
C GLY A 178 -17.17 4.37 5.72
N LEU A 179 -16.91 3.05 5.74
CA LEU A 179 -16.56 2.33 6.95
C LEU A 179 -15.22 2.84 7.49
N MET A 180 -15.23 3.35 8.73
CA MET A 180 -14.05 3.89 9.39
C MET A 180 -13.50 2.91 10.41
N MET A 181 -12.22 2.54 10.28
CA MET A 181 -11.49 1.83 11.32
C MET A 181 -10.69 2.83 12.14
N LEU A 182 -10.85 2.75 13.46
CA LEU A 182 -10.02 3.40 14.47
C LEU A 182 -9.29 2.32 15.27
N ARG A 183 -7.96 2.42 15.34
CA ARG A 183 -7.16 1.55 16.19
C ARG A 183 -6.87 2.24 17.51
N TYR A 184 -7.09 1.52 18.60
CA TYR A 184 -6.61 1.87 19.93
C TYR A 184 -5.71 0.74 20.47
N TRP A 185 -4.94 1.03 21.50
CA TRP A 185 -4.06 0.08 22.20
C TRP A 185 -4.57 -0.03 23.62
N GLU A 186 -4.48 -1.24 24.16
CA GLU A 186 -4.91 -1.57 25.52
C GLU A 186 -3.78 -2.34 26.21
N GLU A 187 -3.53 -2.04 27.48
CA GLU A 187 -2.56 -2.73 28.32
C GLU A 187 -3.11 -4.09 28.75
N ILE A 188 -2.30 -5.14 28.58
CA ILE A 188 -2.59 -6.49 29.08
C ILE A 188 -1.59 -6.78 30.19
N PHE A 189 -2.08 -7.12 31.38
CA PHE A 189 -1.26 -7.49 32.53
C PHE A 189 -1.29 -9.01 32.70
N GLU A 190 -0.13 -9.63 32.53
CA GLU A 190 0.03 -11.07 32.74
C GLU A 190 0.90 -11.32 33.96
N HIS A 191 0.45 -12.20 34.86
CA HIS A 191 1.26 -12.68 35.97
C HIS A 191 1.92 -13.99 35.55
N GLY A 192 3.16 -13.92 35.09
CA GLY A 192 3.98 -15.09 34.79
C GLY A 192 5.06 -15.31 35.85
N ASN A 193 5.19 -16.54 36.36
CA ASN A 193 6.47 -16.99 36.90
C ASN A 193 7.46 -17.02 35.73
N LEU A 194 8.33 -16.03 35.68
CA LEU A 194 9.48 -16.01 34.79
C LEU A 194 10.40 -17.17 35.21
N ALA A 195 10.32 -18.29 34.48
CA ALA A 195 11.35 -19.31 34.47
C ALA A 195 12.41 -18.96 33.42
#